data_AF-A0A4P7UFA5-F1
#
_entry.id   AF-A0A4P7UFA5-F1
#
_cell.length_a   1.000
_cell.length_b   1.000
_cell.length_c   1.000
_cell.angle_alpha   90.00
_cell.angle_beta   90.00
_cell.angle_gamma   90.00
#
_symmetry.space_group_name_H-M   'P 1'
#
loop_
_entity.id
_entity.type
_entity.pdbx_description
1 polymer ?
#
loop_
_entity_poly.entity_id
_entity_poly.type
_entity_poly.pdbx_seq_one_letter_code
_entity_poly.pdbx_strand_id
1 'polypeptide(L)'
;MGWVRVNVSDDVSSLESLKPWWIDPSWPFWYLLAMVVWRLATPVVRRSWLWLPGAVALSLVVGRWDLPWLDLNRVIGFLPFYVLGVHLPGWLTVLLKRRVSVPFALVAMAGLWWFSAHTDTWFPTEWLYYRTPYGHLDASTEQGMAIRALLLGLGLVGALSVLALLPRRKHAITAMGAWTMVVYLLHGFVMQGVIALDLVDLLPDHAWTQVLAVVAFAVALAFFLGWPPVARRLSWIVDPVDAVRSLRRRRG
;
A
#
# COMPACT_ATOMS: atom_id res chain seq x y z
N MET A 1 -29.88 11.14 -3.10
CA MET A 1 -28.81 10.64 -4.00
C MET A 1 -27.50 11.17 -3.48
N GLY A 2 -26.87 10.46 -2.54
CA GLY A 2 -25.64 10.87 -1.89
C GLY A 2 -24.79 9.63 -1.67
N TRP A 3 -23.88 9.38 -2.59
CA TRP A 3 -22.97 8.24 -2.52
C TRP A 3 -21.61 8.74 -3.01
N VAL A 4 -20.58 8.46 -2.21
CA VAL A 4 -19.20 8.97 -2.28
C VAL A 4 -19.02 10.33 -1.60
N ARG A 5 -19.03 10.33 -0.26
CA ARG A 5 -18.23 11.28 0.52
C ARG A 5 -16.87 10.63 0.72
N VAL A 6 -15.82 11.22 0.16
CA VAL A 6 -14.45 10.88 0.55
C VAL A 6 -14.30 11.40 1.97
N ASN A 7 -14.36 10.49 2.96
CA ASN A 7 -14.07 10.83 4.35
C ASN A 7 -12.56 11.10 4.44
N VAL A 8 -12.16 12.34 4.13
CA VAL A 8 -10.91 12.90 4.64
C VAL A 8 -11.18 13.11 6.12
N SER A 9 -10.51 12.36 6.98
CA SER A 9 -10.60 12.54 8.43
C SER A 9 -10.32 14.01 8.77
N ASP A 10 -11.28 14.67 9.43
CA ASP A 10 -11.25 16.09 9.84
C ASP A 10 -10.17 16.44 10.90
N ASP A 11 -9.12 15.64 11.05
CA ASP A 11 -8.02 15.89 12.00
C ASP A 11 -6.91 16.77 11.37
N VAL A 12 -7.30 17.88 10.73
CA VAL A 12 -6.35 18.91 10.26
C VAL A 12 -6.51 20.20 11.07
N SER A 13 -6.86 20.08 12.35
CA SER A 13 -6.85 21.21 13.27
C SER A 13 -5.92 20.95 14.45
N SER A 14 -5.05 21.94 14.68
CA SER A 14 -4.11 22.10 15.79
C SER A 14 -2.73 21.45 15.64
N LEU A 15 -1.73 22.32 15.53
CA LEU A 15 -0.32 22.11 15.85
C LEU A 15 -0.10 21.71 17.34
N GLU A 16 -1.14 21.26 18.06
CA GLU A 16 -1.12 20.83 19.47
C GLU A 16 -0.93 19.31 19.64
N SER A 17 -1.07 18.50 18.59
CA SER A 17 -0.72 17.07 18.65
C SER A 17 0.69 16.79 18.14
N LEU A 18 1.70 17.43 18.73
CA LEU A 18 3.06 16.88 18.72
C LEU A 18 3.12 15.63 19.63
N LYS A 19 2.17 14.69 19.47
CA LYS A 19 2.49 13.27 19.60
C LYS A 19 3.75 13.10 18.78
N PRO A 20 4.83 12.52 19.32
CA PRO A 20 6.06 12.54 18.58
C PRO A 20 5.83 11.81 17.26
N TRP A 21 6.02 12.50 16.14
CA TRP A 21 5.75 11.99 14.79
C TRP A 21 6.55 10.72 14.48
N TRP A 22 7.60 10.43 15.28
CA TRP A 22 8.36 9.19 15.27
C TRP A 22 7.68 8.02 16.02
N ILE A 23 6.69 8.26 16.87
CA ILE A 23 5.93 7.26 17.65
C ILE A 23 4.61 6.91 16.97
N ASP A 24 3.95 7.88 16.34
CA ASP A 24 2.68 7.70 15.61
C ASP A 24 2.92 8.12 14.15
N PRO A 25 3.52 7.24 13.32
CA PRO A 25 3.80 7.54 11.93
C PRO A 25 2.48 7.52 11.14
N SER A 26 1.63 8.52 11.36
CA SER A 26 0.61 8.86 10.40
C SER A 26 1.32 9.18 9.08
N TRP A 27 0.68 8.86 7.93
CA TRP A 27 1.22 9.03 6.57
C TRP A 27 2.11 7.84 6.06
N PRO A 28 2.75 7.85 4.86
CA PRO A 28 3.42 6.68 4.26
C PRO A 28 4.63 6.14 5.07
N PHE A 29 4.98 6.77 6.19
CA PHE A 29 6.11 6.32 7.01
C PHE A 29 5.88 4.92 7.62
N TRP A 30 4.64 4.52 7.88
CA TRP A 30 4.31 3.20 8.43
C TRP A 30 4.88 2.05 7.59
N TYR A 31 4.83 2.16 6.26
CA TYR A 31 5.29 1.10 5.37
C TYR A 31 6.82 1.03 5.33
N LEU A 32 7.53 2.17 5.42
CA LEU A 32 8.99 2.18 5.48
C LEU A 32 9.46 1.45 6.74
N LEU A 33 8.80 1.74 7.86
CA LEU A 33 9.08 1.07 9.11
C LEU A 33 8.74 -0.42 9.03
N ALA A 34 7.58 -0.77 8.47
CA ALA A 34 7.19 -2.15 8.20
C ALA A 34 8.28 -2.87 7.39
N MET A 35 8.79 -2.24 6.34
CA MET A 35 9.85 -2.79 5.49
C MET A 35 11.17 -3.01 6.25
N VAL A 36 11.54 -2.11 7.17
CA VAL A 36 12.71 -2.32 8.03
C VAL A 36 12.49 -3.53 8.93
N VAL A 37 11.36 -3.60 9.63
CA VAL A 37 11.03 -4.72 10.53
C VAL A 37 11.01 -6.05 9.77
N TRP A 38 10.34 -6.09 8.62
CA TRP A 38 10.23 -7.30 7.81
C TRP A 38 11.57 -7.72 7.21
N ARG A 39 12.44 -6.77 6.80
CA ARG A 39 13.80 -7.06 6.34
C ARG A 39 14.68 -7.63 7.45
N LEU A 40 14.54 -7.12 8.68
CA LEU A 40 15.22 -7.69 9.84
C LEU A 40 14.68 -9.08 10.18
N ALA A 41 13.39 -9.33 9.95
CA ALA A 41 12.77 -10.65 10.13
C ALA A 41 13.14 -11.66 9.02
N THR A 42 13.61 -11.22 7.85
CA THR A 42 13.90 -12.08 6.68
C THR A 42 14.74 -13.31 7.00
N PRO A 43 15.88 -13.23 7.74
CA PRO A 43 16.72 -14.39 8.01
C PRO A 43 15.98 -15.49 8.77
N VAL A 44 15.02 -15.12 9.61
CA VAL A 44 14.21 -16.05 10.40
C VAL A 44 13.10 -16.65 9.52
N VAL A 45 12.30 -15.80 8.88
CA VAL A 45 11.11 -16.26 8.12
C VAL A 45 11.49 -17.06 6.88
N ARG A 46 12.64 -16.77 6.26
CA ARG A 46 13.12 -17.50 5.08
C ARG A 46 13.51 -18.95 5.40
N ARG A 47 13.77 -19.29 6.66
CA ARG A 47 14.22 -20.64 7.06
C ARG A 47 13.16 -21.71 6.82
N SER A 48 11.87 -21.38 6.88
CA SER A 48 10.79 -22.35 6.72
C SER A 48 9.50 -21.71 6.24
N TRP A 49 8.76 -22.42 5.38
CA TRP A 49 7.39 -22.04 4.99
C TRP A 49 6.42 -22.03 6.19
N LEU A 50 6.74 -22.77 7.25
CA LEU A 50 5.89 -22.86 8.46
C LEU A 50 5.70 -21.51 9.18
N TRP A 51 6.51 -20.50 8.87
CA TRP A 51 6.30 -19.14 9.34
C TRP A 51 5.06 -18.47 8.75
N LEU A 52 4.55 -18.94 7.61
CA LEU A 52 3.35 -18.35 6.99
C LEU A 52 2.08 -18.59 7.83
N PRO A 53 1.74 -19.82 8.25
CA PRO A 53 0.63 -20.04 9.20
C PRO A 53 0.76 -19.19 10.47
N GLY A 54 1.98 -19.07 11.02
CA GLY A 54 2.25 -18.22 12.18
C GLY A 54 1.99 -16.74 11.91
N ALA A 55 2.41 -16.23 10.75
CA ALA A 55 2.13 -14.86 10.34
C ALA A 55 0.62 -14.61 10.15
N VAL A 56 -0.11 -15.56 9.57
CA VAL A 56 -1.58 -15.48 9.42
C VAL A 56 -2.24 -15.45 10.80
N ALA A 57 -1.89 -16.39 11.68
CA ALA A 57 -2.42 -16.43 13.04
C ALA A 57 -2.15 -15.10 13.77
N LEU A 58 -0.93 -14.57 13.68
CA LEU A 58 -0.55 -13.31 14.30
C LEU A 58 -1.33 -12.13 13.70
N SER A 59 -1.53 -12.08 12.38
CA SER A 59 -2.34 -11.04 11.71
C SER A 59 -3.80 -11.02 12.15
N LEU A 60 -4.40 -12.20 12.38
CA LEU A 60 -5.77 -12.32 12.90
C LEU A 60 -5.84 -11.94 14.38
N VAL A 61 -4.82 -12.30 15.14
CA VAL A 61 -4.74 -12.09 16.59
C VAL A 61 -4.42 -10.65 16.96
N VAL A 62 -3.60 -9.95 16.18
CA VAL A 62 -3.10 -8.62 16.56
C VAL A 62 -4.22 -7.58 16.65
N GLY A 63 -5.25 -7.69 15.80
CA GLY A 63 -6.38 -6.78 15.80
C GLY A 63 -7.22 -6.77 17.09
N ARG A 64 -6.92 -7.68 18.03
CA ARG A 64 -7.49 -7.67 19.40
C ARG A 64 -6.93 -6.55 20.26
N TRP A 65 -5.70 -6.12 19.99
CA TRP A 65 -4.98 -5.16 20.80
C TRP A 65 -4.85 -3.83 20.09
N ASP A 66 -4.93 -2.76 20.87
CA ASP A 66 -4.57 -1.43 20.40
C ASP A 66 -3.06 -1.26 20.53
N LEU A 67 -2.37 -1.23 19.39
CA LEU A 67 -0.92 -1.06 19.30
C LEU A 67 -0.62 0.19 18.47
N PRO A 68 -0.91 1.39 19.01
CA PRO A 68 -0.82 2.64 18.26
C PRO A 68 0.63 3.03 17.94
N TRP A 69 1.58 2.55 18.74
CA TRP A 69 2.99 2.86 18.53
C TRP A 69 3.48 2.21 17.24
N LEU A 70 4.15 3.01 16.40
CA LEU A 70 4.82 2.55 15.18
C LEU A 70 3.90 1.88 14.16
N ASP A 71 2.59 2.12 14.25
CA ASP A 71 1.59 1.49 13.38
C ASP A 71 1.67 -0.06 13.38
N LEU A 72 2.04 -0.64 14.53
CA LEU A 72 2.41 -2.05 14.65
C LEU A 72 1.26 -2.99 14.25
N ASN A 73 0.01 -2.57 14.45
CA ASN A 73 -1.19 -3.27 13.97
C ASN A 73 -1.17 -3.53 12.45
N ARG A 74 -0.69 -2.57 11.66
CA ARG A 74 -0.51 -2.72 10.21
C ARG A 74 0.69 -3.58 9.88
N VAL A 75 1.83 -3.32 10.53
CA VAL A 75 3.09 -4.06 10.31
C VAL A 75 2.88 -5.56 10.50
N ILE A 76 2.21 -5.94 11.59
CA ILE A 76 1.89 -7.33 11.90
C ILE A 76 0.74 -7.83 11.02
N GLY A 77 -0.28 -7.00 10.81
CA GLY A 77 -1.44 -7.32 9.98
C GLY A 77 -1.10 -7.73 8.55
N PHE A 78 -0.13 -7.06 7.93
CA PHE A 78 0.31 -7.37 6.55
C PHE A 78 1.51 -8.34 6.47
N LEU A 79 2.04 -8.81 7.61
CA LEU A 79 3.14 -9.79 7.65
C LEU A 79 2.90 -11.06 6.81
N PRO A 80 1.68 -11.63 6.73
CA PRO A 80 1.43 -12.80 5.88
C PRO A 80 1.82 -12.59 4.42
N PHE A 81 1.55 -11.40 3.86
CA PHE A 81 1.89 -11.07 2.48
C PHE A 81 3.40 -11.00 2.28
N TYR A 82 4.12 -10.45 3.25
CA TYR A 82 5.58 -10.39 3.22
C TYR A 82 6.19 -11.80 3.24
N VAL A 83 5.78 -12.64 4.20
CA VAL A 83 6.29 -14.02 4.33
C VAL A 83 5.95 -14.84 3.08
N LEU A 84 4.73 -14.71 2.56
CA LEU A 84 4.33 -15.36 1.32
C LEU A 84 5.19 -14.92 0.14
N GLY A 85 5.51 -13.63 0.04
CA GLY A 85 6.39 -13.08 -1.00
C GLY A 85 7.82 -13.66 -0.93
N VAL A 86 8.37 -13.85 0.28
CA VAL A 86 9.70 -14.45 0.49
C VAL A 86 9.75 -15.91 0.01
N HIS A 87 8.65 -16.64 0.17
CA HIS A 87 8.54 -18.06 -0.22
C HIS A 87 7.82 -18.30 -1.54
N LEU A 88 7.57 -17.25 -2.33
CA LEU A 88 6.76 -17.36 -3.53
C LEU A 88 7.43 -18.35 -4.52
N PRO A 89 6.78 -19.48 -4.85
CA PRO A 89 7.46 -20.51 -5.61
C PRO A 89 7.52 -20.14 -7.10
N GLY A 90 8.61 -20.55 -7.76
CA GLY A 90 8.82 -20.28 -9.18
C GLY A 90 7.69 -20.81 -10.08
N TRP A 91 7.13 -21.99 -9.77
CA TRP A 91 6.03 -22.56 -10.56
C TRP A 91 4.77 -21.68 -10.54
N LEU A 92 4.47 -21.01 -9.42
CA LEU A 92 3.30 -20.14 -9.31
C LEU A 92 3.48 -18.90 -10.19
N THR A 93 4.69 -18.34 -10.23
CA THR A 93 4.99 -17.24 -11.14
C THR A 93 4.86 -17.65 -12.61
N VAL A 94 5.29 -18.86 -12.98
CA VAL A 94 5.10 -19.39 -14.34
C VAL A 94 3.63 -19.56 -14.66
N LEU A 95 2.84 -20.11 -13.73
CA LEU A 95 1.40 -20.31 -13.88
C LEU A 95 0.66 -18.98 -14.07
N LEU A 96 0.88 -18.01 -13.19
CA LEU A 96 0.23 -16.68 -13.23
C LEU A 96 0.55 -15.92 -14.52
N LYS A 97 1.69 -16.19 -15.15
CA LYS A 97 2.09 -15.53 -16.39
C LYS A 97 1.53 -16.21 -17.64
N ARG A 98 0.75 -17.29 -17.53
CA ARG A 98 0.09 -17.88 -18.70
C ARG A 98 -0.97 -16.93 -19.25
N ARG A 99 -1.16 -16.91 -20.58
CA ARG A 99 -2.19 -16.06 -21.22
C ARG A 99 -3.59 -16.36 -20.68
N VAL A 100 -3.87 -17.61 -20.33
CA VAL A 100 -5.14 -18.03 -19.72
C VAL A 100 -5.41 -17.37 -18.37
N SER A 101 -4.39 -16.91 -17.65
CA SER A 101 -4.55 -16.26 -16.33
C SER A 101 -4.99 -14.80 -16.42
N VAL A 102 -4.77 -14.14 -17.56
CA VAL A 102 -5.12 -12.73 -17.78
C VAL A 102 -6.63 -12.47 -17.63
N PRO A 103 -7.55 -13.21 -18.29
CA PRO A 103 -8.98 -12.96 -18.12
C PRO A 103 -9.44 -13.18 -16.67
N PHE A 104 -8.94 -14.21 -15.98
CA PHE A 104 -9.25 -14.43 -14.56
C PHE A 104 -8.76 -13.27 -13.69
N ALA A 105 -7.55 -12.76 -13.94
CA ALA A 105 -7.00 -11.63 -13.20
C ALA A 105 -7.79 -10.33 -13.47
N LEU A 106 -8.27 -10.11 -14.70
CA LEU A 106 -9.13 -8.97 -15.03
C LEU A 106 -10.49 -9.07 -14.34
N VAL A 107 -11.11 -10.26 -14.36
CA VAL A 107 -12.38 -10.52 -13.66
C VAL A 107 -12.23 -10.33 -12.16
N ALA A 108 -11.14 -10.84 -11.57
CA ALA A 108 -10.84 -10.64 -10.16
C ALA A 108 -10.62 -9.16 -9.80
N MET A 109 -9.89 -8.40 -10.63
CA MET A 109 -9.73 -6.95 -10.46
C MET A 109 -11.05 -6.19 -10.58
N ALA A 110 -11.88 -6.52 -11.57
CA ALA A 110 -13.20 -5.92 -11.71
C ALA A 110 -14.11 -6.24 -10.51
N GLY A 111 -14.07 -7.48 -10.01
CA GLY A 111 -14.79 -7.89 -8.82
C GLY A 111 -14.32 -7.16 -7.55
N LEU A 112 -13.00 -6.98 -7.39
CA LEU A 112 -12.43 -6.22 -6.28
C LEU A 112 -12.76 -4.73 -6.36
N TRP A 113 -12.76 -4.15 -7.56
CA TRP A 113 -13.19 -2.77 -7.78
C TRP A 113 -14.68 -2.61 -7.42
N TRP A 114 -15.54 -3.51 -7.89
CA TRP A 114 -16.96 -3.52 -7.52
C TRP A 114 -17.16 -3.68 -6.01
N PHE A 115 -16.42 -4.59 -5.38
CA PHE A 115 -16.45 -4.80 -3.93
C PHE A 115 -16.01 -3.54 -3.17
N SER A 116 -14.96 -2.85 -3.63
CA SER A 116 -14.47 -1.62 -3.01
C SER A 116 -15.52 -0.50 -3.04
N ALA A 117 -16.30 -0.40 -4.13
CA ALA A 117 -17.36 0.60 -4.26
C ALA A 117 -18.55 0.39 -3.29
N HIS A 118 -18.69 -0.83 -2.76
CA HIS A 118 -19.79 -1.22 -1.86
C HIS A 118 -19.30 -1.59 -0.46
N THR A 119 -18.01 -1.43 -0.16
CA THR A 119 -17.41 -1.90 1.09
C THR A 119 -18.15 -1.35 2.30
N ASP A 120 -18.42 -0.05 2.35
CA ASP A 120 -19.13 0.60 3.46
C ASP A 120 -20.55 0.08 3.72
N THR A 121 -21.16 -0.66 2.77
CA THR A 121 -22.46 -1.31 3.01
C THR A 121 -22.36 -2.61 3.79
N TRP A 122 -21.20 -3.27 3.74
CA TRP A 122 -20.96 -4.54 4.45
C TRP A 122 -20.11 -4.33 5.70
N PHE A 123 -18.99 -3.61 5.56
CA PHE A 123 -18.08 -3.31 6.66
C PHE A 123 -17.43 -1.93 6.42
N PRO A 124 -17.23 -1.12 7.48
CA PRO A 124 -16.57 0.18 7.33
C PRO A 124 -15.23 0.08 6.58
N THR A 125 -14.94 1.04 5.68
CA THR A 125 -13.64 1.13 4.98
C THR A 125 -12.44 1.09 5.94
N GLU A 126 -12.64 1.48 7.19
CA GLU A 126 -11.63 1.42 8.26
C GLU A 126 -11.01 0.02 8.46
N TRP A 127 -11.76 -1.05 8.15
CA TRP A 127 -11.25 -2.42 8.17
C TRP A 127 -10.08 -2.65 7.20
N LEU A 128 -10.06 -1.94 6.05
CA LEU A 128 -9.01 -2.07 5.04
C LEU A 128 -7.67 -1.46 5.50
N TYR A 129 -7.71 -0.52 6.44
CA TYR A 129 -6.51 0.15 6.93
C TYR A 129 -5.72 -0.67 7.93
N TYR A 130 -6.29 -1.74 8.50
CA TYR A 130 -5.63 -2.64 9.45
C TYR A 130 -5.09 -1.99 10.74
N ARG A 131 -5.31 -0.67 10.96
CA ARG A 131 -4.84 0.09 12.13
C ARG A 131 -5.74 -0.04 13.35
N THR A 132 -7.05 -0.09 13.11
CA THR A 132 -8.06 -0.01 14.17
C THR A 132 -8.33 -1.40 14.76
N PRO A 133 -8.31 -1.55 16.09
CA PRO A 133 -8.60 -2.82 16.75
C PRO A 133 -10.10 -3.15 16.68
N TYR A 134 -10.45 -4.44 16.78
CA TYR A 134 -11.81 -4.94 16.56
C TYR A 134 -12.85 -4.30 17.48
N GLY A 135 -12.49 -4.01 18.73
CA GLY A 135 -13.39 -3.38 19.68
C GLY A 135 -13.81 -1.96 19.30
N HIS A 136 -13.01 -1.24 18.50
CA HIS A 136 -13.36 0.08 17.99
C HIS A 136 -14.13 0.02 16.66
N LEU A 137 -14.30 -1.17 16.10
CA LEU A 137 -15.06 -1.45 14.87
C LEU A 137 -16.40 -2.15 15.20
N ASP A 138 -16.83 -2.09 16.46
CA ASP A 138 -18.03 -2.74 16.99
C ASP A 138 -18.15 -4.24 16.65
N ALA A 139 -17.00 -4.91 16.50
CA ALA A 139 -16.94 -6.32 16.15
C ALA A 139 -16.41 -7.18 17.30
N SER A 140 -17.04 -8.34 17.49
CA SER A 140 -16.50 -9.35 18.39
C SER A 140 -15.14 -9.86 17.90
N THR A 141 -14.35 -10.50 18.77
CA THR A 141 -13.04 -11.04 18.36
C THR A 141 -13.17 -12.06 17.23
N GLU A 142 -14.18 -12.94 17.29
CA GLU A 142 -14.43 -13.95 16.27
C GLU A 142 -14.85 -13.34 14.94
N GLN A 143 -15.78 -12.37 14.99
CA GLN A 143 -16.21 -11.62 13.80
C GLN A 143 -15.04 -10.86 13.17
N GLY A 144 -14.24 -10.16 13.99
CA GLY A 144 -13.09 -9.41 13.50
C GLY A 144 -12.03 -10.30 12.86
N MET A 145 -11.74 -11.47 13.45
CA MET A 145 -10.86 -12.47 12.85
C MET A 145 -11.42 -13.00 11.52
N ALA A 146 -12.74 -13.26 11.43
CA ALA A 146 -13.36 -13.74 10.20
C ALA A 146 -13.28 -12.69 9.08
N ILE A 147 -13.59 -11.42 9.38
CA ILE A 147 -13.47 -10.32 8.42
C ILE A 147 -12.01 -10.13 7.99
N ARG A 148 -11.05 -10.17 8.94
CA ARG A 148 -9.62 -10.06 8.64
C ARG A 148 -9.14 -11.20 7.74
N ALA A 149 -9.59 -12.43 7.99
CA ALA A 149 -9.27 -13.58 7.15
C ALA A 149 -9.82 -13.42 5.71
N LEU A 150 -11.06 -12.93 5.58
CA LEU A 150 -11.65 -12.59 4.28
C LEU A 150 -10.83 -11.53 3.55
N LEU A 151 -10.47 -10.44 4.24
CA LEU A 151 -9.66 -9.35 3.67
C LEU A 151 -8.25 -9.82 3.27
N LEU A 152 -7.62 -10.70 4.05
CA LEU A 152 -6.36 -11.33 3.66
C LEU A 152 -6.52 -12.15 2.37
N GLY A 153 -7.61 -12.91 2.25
CA GLY A 153 -7.94 -13.67 1.04
C GLY A 153 -8.17 -12.79 -0.18
N LEU A 154 -8.99 -11.74 -0.04
CA LEU A 154 -9.25 -10.75 -1.09
C LEU A 154 -7.97 -10.02 -1.51
N GLY A 155 -7.16 -9.59 -0.55
CA GLY A 155 -5.86 -8.97 -0.78
C GLY A 155 -4.90 -9.91 -1.51
N LEU A 156 -4.92 -11.21 -1.19
CA LEU A 156 -4.11 -12.22 -1.86
C LEU A 156 -4.54 -12.40 -3.32
N VAL A 157 -5.84 -12.54 -3.57
CA VAL A 157 -6.39 -12.60 -4.93
C VAL A 157 -6.00 -11.34 -5.71
N GLY A 158 -6.10 -10.16 -5.09
CA GLY A 158 -5.68 -8.90 -5.70
C GLY A 158 -4.20 -8.90 -6.07
N ALA A 159 -3.32 -9.27 -5.13
CA ALA A 159 -1.88 -9.35 -5.35
C ALA A 159 -1.52 -10.32 -6.48
N LEU A 160 -2.09 -11.53 -6.48
CA LEU A 160 -1.87 -12.53 -7.54
C LEU A 160 -2.40 -12.04 -8.91
N SER A 161 -3.51 -11.32 -8.92
CA SER A 161 -4.08 -10.74 -10.15
C SER A 161 -3.16 -9.67 -10.74
N VAL A 162 -2.65 -8.75 -9.91
CA VAL A 162 -1.65 -7.77 -10.33
C VAL A 162 -0.40 -8.47 -10.87
N LEU A 163 0.09 -9.50 -10.17
CA LEU A 163 1.24 -10.29 -10.63
C LEU A 163 0.98 -10.97 -11.98
N ALA A 164 -0.23 -11.47 -12.24
CA ALA A 164 -0.60 -12.07 -13.51
C ALA A 164 -0.67 -11.03 -14.66
N LEU A 165 -1.16 -9.82 -14.38
CA LEU A 165 -1.29 -8.73 -15.36
C LEU A 165 0.05 -8.05 -15.69
N LEU A 166 1.05 -8.15 -14.82
CA LEU A 166 2.36 -7.53 -15.06
C LEU A 166 3.03 -8.06 -16.35
N PRO A 167 3.46 -7.18 -17.26
CA PRO A 167 4.08 -7.57 -18.52
C PRO A 167 5.42 -8.31 -18.31
N ARG A 168 5.75 -9.25 -19.20
CA ARG A 168 7.00 -10.04 -19.16
C ARG A 168 8.22 -9.29 -19.69
N ARG A 169 8.01 -8.42 -20.67
CA ARG A 169 9.09 -7.71 -21.34
C ARG A 169 9.43 -6.44 -20.58
N LYS A 170 10.70 -6.05 -20.61
CA LYS A 170 11.13 -4.76 -20.08
C LYS A 170 10.59 -3.66 -21.01
N HIS A 171 9.87 -2.72 -20.46
CA HIS A 171 9.33 -1.54 -21.15
C HIS A 171 9.81 -0.26 -20.46
N ALA A 172 9.51 0.90 -21.04
CA ALA A 172 9.79 2.20 -20.40
C ALA A 172 9.18 2.30 -18.99
N ILE A 173 8.01 1.68 -18.76
CA ILE A 173 7.39 1.57 -17.44
C ILE A 173 8.26 0.79 -16.45
N THR A 174 8.99 -0.23 -16.91
CA THR A 174 9.95 -0.96 -16.06
C THR A 174 11.08 -0.05 -15.57
N ALA A 175 11.55 0.88 -16.42
CA ALA A 175 12.55 1.86 -16.01
C ALA A 175 12.01 2.86 -14.98
N MET A 176 10.73 3.25 -15.10
CA MET A 176 10.06 4.10 -14.10
C MET A 176 9.83 3.34 -12.78
N GLY A 177 9.52 2.04 -12.86
CA GLY A 177 9.34 1.17 -11.69
C GLY A 177 10.58 1.04 -10.80
N ALA A 178 11.78 1.28 -11.34
CA ALA A 178 13.02 1.32 -10.54
C ALA A 178 13.06 2.52 -9.58
N TRP A 179 12.26 3.56 -9.84
CA TRP A 179 12.19 4.79 -9.04
C TRP A 179 10.96 4.84 -8.13
N THR A 180 10.29 3.72 -7.88
CA THR A 180 9.09 3.66 -7.03
C THR A 180 9.31 4.21 -5.64
N MET A 181 10.51 4.06 -5.05
CA MET A 181 10.84 4.67 -3.76
C MET A 181 10.81 6.20 -3.80
N VAL A 182 11.28 6.81 -4.90
CA VAL A 182 11.23 8.26 -5.09
C VAL A 182 9.79 8.73 -5.19
N VAL A 183 8.97 8.05 -6.00
CA VAL A 183 7.54 8.34 -6.12
C VAL A 183 6.84 8.20 -4.76
N TYR A 184 7.13 7.11 -4.05
CA TYR A 184 6.54 6.80 -2.74
C TYR A 184 6.82 7.87 -1.70
N LEU A 185 8.04 8.39 -1.63
CA LEU A 185 8.38 9.41 -0.64
C LEU A 185 7.88 10.80 -1.05
N LEU A 186 7.94 11.13 -2.34
CA LEU A 186 7.67 12.49 -2.80
C LEU A 186 6.21 12.78 -3.14
N HIS A 187 5.41 11.78 -3.51
CA HIS A 187 3.99 12.00 -3.81
C HIS A 187 3.25 12.59 -2.60
N GLY A 188 3.61 12.15 -1.39
CA GLY A 188 3.05 12.70 -0.18
C GLY A 188 3.26 14.21 -0.10
N PHE A 189 4.50 14.68 -0.24
CA PHE A 189 4.79 16.12 -0.09
C PHE A 189 3.99 16.97 -1.08
N VAL A 190 3.81 16.45 -2.30
CA VAL A 190 2.93 17.07 -3.30
C VAL A 190 1.48 17.10 -2.81
N MET A 191 0.96 16.01 -2.25
CA MET A 191 -0.39 15.98 -1.68
C MET A 191 -0.58 16.95 -0.51
N GLN A 192 0.42 17.11 0.37
CA GLN A 192 0.33 18.16 1.41
C GLN A 192 0.29 19.55 0.80
N GLY A 193 1.06 19.80 -0.27
CA GLY A 193 0.97 21.06 -1.00
C GLY A 193 -0.40 21.30 -1.63
N VAL A 194 -1.01 20.25 -2.22
CA VAL A 194 -2.36 20.31 -2.79
C VAL A 194 -3.40 20.67 -1.72
N ILE A 195 -3.31 20.06 -0.54
CA ILE A 195 -4.21 20.33 0.59
C ILE A 195 -3.95 21.73 1.16
N ALA A 196 -2.69 22.10 1.42
CA ALA A 196 -2.34 23.39 2.04
C ALA A 196 -2.66 24.61 1.16
N LEU A 197 -2.83 24.42 -0.16
CA LEU A 197 -3.20 25.45 -1.12
C LEU A 197 -4.69 25.39 -1.50
N ASP A 198 -5.48 24.57 -0.80
CA ASP A 198 -6.91 24.36 -1.05
C ASP A 198 -7.24 23.99 -2.51
N LEU A 199 -6.30 23.35 -3.22
CA LEU A 199 -6.48 22.97 -4.63
C LEU A 199 -7.53 21.87 -4.80
N VAL A 200 -7.92 21.21 -3.72
CA VAL A 200 -9.01 20.23 -3.69
C VAL A 200 -10.36 20.90 -4.00
N ASP A 201 -10.53 22.17 -3.62
CA ASP A 201 -11.76 22.93 -3.85
C ASP A 201 -11.94 23.32 -5.33
N LEU A 202 -10.89 23.19 -6.14
CA LEU A 202 -10.94 23.39 -7.59
C LEU A 202 -11.44 22.15 -8.34
N LEU A 203 -11.71 21.04 -7.65
CA LEU A 203 -12.21 19.82 -8.28
C LEU A 203 -13.65 20.02 -8.78
N PRO A 204 -14.03 19.43 -9.93
CA PRO A 204 -15.39 19.55 -10.46
C PRO A 204 -16.45 19.04 -9.47
N ASP A 205 -17.67 19.59 -9.43
CA ASP A 205 -18.69 19.16 -8.44
C ASP A 205 -19.25 17.74 -8.67
N HIS A 206 -19.15 17.22 -9.90
CA HIS A 206 -19.68 15.89 -10.22
C HIS A 206 -18.74 14.77 -9.75
N ALA A 207 -19.28 13.83 -8.95
CA ALA A 207 -18.52 12.75 -8.32
C ALA A 207 -17.63 11.95 -9.30
N TRP A 208 -18.15 11.57 -10.48
CA TRP A 208 -17.36 10.82 -11.47
C TRP A 208 -16.23 11.63 -12.08
N THR A 209 -16.46 12.93 -12.33
CA THR A 209 -15.41 13.81 -12.84
C THR A 209 -14.33 14.09 -11.79
N GLN A 210 -14.69 14.15 -10.50
CA GLN A 210 -13.70 14.22 -9.41
C GLN A 210 -12.82 12.97 -9.39
N VAL A 211 -13.43 11.78 -9.41
CA VAL A 211 -12.70 10.51 -9.41
C VAL A 211 -11.75 10.44 -10.61
N LEU A 212 -12.23 10.78 -11.81
CA LEU A 212 -11.39 10.80 -13.01
C LEU A 212 -10.26 11.83 -12.90
N ALA A 213 -10.52 13.04 -12.41
CA ALA A 213 -9.51 14.08 -12.23
C ALA A 213 -8.43 13.66 -11.24
N VAL A 214 -8.82 13.11 -10.08
CA VAL A 214 -7.90 12.63 -9.05
C VAL A 214 -7.07 11.45 -9.56
N VAL A 215 -7.68 10.48 -10.24
CA VAL A 215 -6.97 9.34 -10.83
C VAL A 215 -6.01 9.82 -11.91
N ALA A 216 -6.44 10.72 -12.80
CA ALA A 216 -5.59 11.29 -13.83
C ALA A 216 -4.40 12.05 -13.23
N PHE A 217 -4.63 12.86 -12.20
CA PHE A 217 -3.58 13.58 -11.48
C PHE A 217 -2.61 12.61 -10.79
N ALA A 218 -3.10 11.60 -10.09
CA ALA A 218 -2.27 10.60 -9.41
C ALA A 218 -1.39 9.82 -10.41
N VAL A 219 -1.95 9.43 -11.56
CA VAL A 219 -1.20 8.81 -12.65
C VAL A 219 -0.17 9.78 -13.19
N ALA A 220 -0.55 11.01 -13.55
CA ALA A 220 0.38 12.01 -14.07
C ALA A 220 1.54 12.28 -13.10
N LEU A 221 1.25 12.42 -11.81
CA LEU A 221 2.23 12.63 -10.76
C LEU A 221 3.18 11.43 -10.62
N ALA A 222 2.66 10.21 -10.63
CA ALA A 222 3.47 9.00 -10.55
C ALA A 222 4.41 8.86 -11.77
N PHE A 223 3.91 9.15 -12.98
CA PHE A 223 4.72 9.15 -14.19
C PHE A 223 5.78 10.27 -14.19
N PHE A 224 5.42 11.47 -13.74
CA PHE A 224 6.34 12.60 -13.64
C PHE A 224 7.48 12.33 -12.64
N LEU A 225 7.15 11.90 -11.43
CA LEU A 225 8.14 11.58 -10.39
C LEU A 225 8.97 10.34 -10.75
N GLY A 226 8.38 9.37 -11.46
CA GLY A 226 9.06 8.17 -11.95
C GLY A 226 9.90 8.40 -13.21
N TRP A 227 9.78 9.56 -13.86
CA TRP A 227 10.50 9.86 -15.09
C TRP A 227 12.01 9.94 -14.81
N PRO A 228 12.89 9.18 -15.52
CA PRO A 228 14.31 9.10 -15.19
C PRO A 228 15.10 10.41 -15.05
N PRO A 229 14.85 11.50 -15.80
CA PRO A 229 15.57 12.77 -15.57
C PRO A 229 15.16 13.45 -14.26
N VAL A 230 13.89 13.35 -13.87
CA VAL A 230 13.35 13.93 -12.63
C VAL A 230 13.79 13.08 -11.43
N ALA A 231 13.52 11.77 -11.51
CA ALA A 231 13.82 10.81 -10.46
C ALA A 231 15.31 10.80 -10.07
N ARG A 232 16.23 10.87 -11.04
CA ARG A 232 17.68 10.90 -10.78
C ARG A 232 18.16 12.14 -10.04
N ARG A 233 17.47 13.27 -10.16
CA ARG A 233 17.80 14.48 -9.39
C ARG A 233 17.26 14.36 -7.98
N LEU A 234 16.01 13.89 -7.86
CA LEU A 234 15.33 13.72 -6.59
C LEU A 234 15.90 12.58 -5.73
N SER A 235 16.51 11.56 -6.37
CA SER A 235 17.16 10.45 -5.66
C SER A 235 18.31 10.89 -4.78
N TRP A 236 18.90 12.06 -4.98
CA TRP A 236 19.92 12.60 -4.08
C TRP A 236 19.41 12.90 -2.68
N ILE A 237 18.13 13.29 -2.59
CA ILE A 237 17.46 13.57 -1.32
C ILE A 237 16.94 12.26 -0.72
N VAL A 238 16.36 11.40 -1.57
CA VAL A 238 15.65 10.18 -1.16
C VAL A 238 16.60 9.02 -0.85
N ASP A 239 17.62 8.80 -1.67
CA ASP A 239 18.60 7.71 -1.54
C ASP A 239 20.02 8.23 -1.85
N PRO A 240 20.61 8.99 -0.91
CA PRO A 240 21.94 9.55 -1.09
C PRO A 240 23.02 8.47 -1.24
N VAL A 241 22.82 7.28 -0.67
CA VAL A 241 23.82 6.20 -0.67
C VAL A 241 23.96 5.59 -2.07
N ASP A 242 22.85 5.22 -2.70
CA ASP A 242 22.92 4.68 -4.07
C ASP A 242 23.24 5.77 -5.10
N ALA A 243 22.82 7.02 -4.88
CA ALA A 243 23.23 8.15 -5.71
C ALA A 243 24.76 8.32 -5.74
N VAL A 244 25.41 8.30 -4.57
CA VAL A 244 26.88 8.40 -4.45
C VAL A 244 27.58 7.17 -5.05
N ARG A 245 27.04 5.96 -4.88
CA ARG A 245 27.61 4.74 -5.49
C ARG A 245 27.53 4.76 -7.01
N SER A 246 26.45 5.29 -7.58
CA SER A 246 26.27 5.39 -9.04
C SER A 246 27.30 6.32 -9.70
N LEU A 247 27.73 7.38 -9.00
CA LEU A 247 28.78 8.28 -9.46
C LEU A 247 30.16 7.62 -9.45
N ARG A 248 30.46 6.82 -8.41
CA ARG A 248 31.74 6.09 -8.33
C ARG A 248 31.90 5.09 -9.48
N ARG A 249 30.82 4.41 -9.88
CA ARG A 249 30.81 3.47 -11.03
C ARG A 249 30.93 4.12 -12.41
N ARG A 250 30.75 5.44 -12.52
CA ARG A 250 30.92 6.18 -13.79
C ARG A 250 32.31 6.80 -13.95
N ARG A 251 33.11 6.82 -12.87
CA ARG A 251 34.45 7.42 -12.83
C ARG A 251 35.58 6.38 -12.85
N GLY A 252 35.27 5.09 -12.76
CA GLY A 252 36.21 3.98 -12.95
C GLY A 252 35.71 3.09 -14.07
#